data_AF-A0A2D9IPN1-F1
#
_entry.id   AF-A0A2D9IPN1-F1
#
_cell.length_a   1.000
_cell.length_b   1.000
_cell.length_c   1.000
_cell.angle_alpha   90.00
_cell.angle_beta   90.00
_cell.angle_gamma   90.00
#
_symmetry.space_group_name_H-M   'P 1'
#
loop_
_entity.id
_entity.type
_entity.pdbx_description
1 polymer ?
#
loop_
_entity_poly.entity_id
_entity_poly.type
_entity_poly.pdbx_seq_one_letter_code
_entity_poly.pdbx_strand_id
1 'polypeptide(L)' 'MSLQNDISLDARKILLINDKGNYTIPTDGLYPFQWNWDSAFAAYGFAQFDIPRA' A
#
# COMPACT_ATOMS: atom_id res chain seq x y z
N MET A 1 13.51 -8.94 17.84
CA MET A 1 12.95 -8.08 16.78
C MET A 1 12.14 -7.00 17.48
N SER A 2 12.43 -5.71 17.31
CA SER A 2 11.67 -4.66 17.98
C SER A 2 10.28 -4.53 17.34
N LEU A 3 9.27 -4.21 18.14
CA LEU A 3 7.87 -4.07 17.72
C LEU A 3 7.68 -3.12 16.51
N GLN A 4 8.51 -2.08 16.39
CA GLN A 4 8.47 -1.17 15.23
C GLN A 4 8.77 -1.88 13.90
N ASN A 5 9.76 -2.76 13.88
CA ASN A 5 10.14 -3.46 12.66
C ASN A 5 9.04 -4.41 12.18
N ASP A 6 8.21 -4.91 13.09
CA ASP A 6 7.11 -5.82 12.79
C ASP A 6 5.96 -5.10 12.06
N ILE A 7 5.48 -3.99 12.63
CA ILE A 7 4.38 -3.20 12.06
C ILE A 7 4.73 -2.63 10.67
N SER A 8 5.97 -2.18 10.47
CA SER A 8 6.40 -1.68 9.16
C SER A 8 6.43 -2.76 8.09
N LEU A 9 6.81 -4.00 8.44
CA LEU A 9 6.82 -5.13 7.51
C LEU A 9 5.39 -5.55 7.15
N ASP A 10 4.49 -5.60 8.13
CA ASP A 10 3.08 -5.90 7.90
C ASP A 10 2.38 -4.84 7.05
N ALA A 11 2.63 -3.56 7.31
CA ALA A 11 2.10 -2.46 6.50
C ALA A 11 2.55 -2.56 5.04
N ARG A 12 3.85 -2.85 4.81
CA ARG A 12 4.37 -3.08 3.46
C ARG A 12 3.71 -4.26 2.79
N LYS A 13 3.50 -5.36 3.51
CA LYS A 13 2.84 -6.56 2.97
C LYS A 13 1.41 -6.24 2.52
N ILE A 14 0.67 -5.44 3.27
CA ILE A 14 -0.69 -5.01 2.90
C ILE A 14 -0.67 -4.18 1.61
N LEU A 15 0.25 -3.21 1.49
CA LEU A 15 0.39 -2.40 0.27
C LEU A 15 0.65 -3.27 -0.96
N LEU A 16 1.51 -4.29 -0.84
CA LEU A 16 1.84 -5.22 -1.93
C LEU A 16 0.67 -6.14 -2.29
N ILE A 17 -0.12 -6.61 -1.31
CA ILE A 17 -1.30 -7.45 -1.56
C ILE A 17 -2.37 -6.69 -2.35
N ASN A 18 -2.53 -5.41 -2.03
CA ASN A 18 -3.53 -4.54 -2.66
C ASN A 18 -3.05 -3.90 -3.97
N ASP A 19 -1.80 -4.12 -4.36
CA ASP A 19 -1.25 -3.64 -5.63
C ASP A 19 -1.80 -4.45 -6.81
N LYS A 20 -2.33 -3.75 -7.82
CA LYS A 20 -2.79 -4.33 -9.10
C LYS A 20 -1.83 -3.99 -10.27
N GLY A 21 -0.60 -3.59 -9.95
CA GLY A 21 0.46 -3.25 -10.88
C GLY A 21 0.53 -1.74 -11.16
N ASN A 22 -0.54 -1.19 -11.75
CA ASN A 22 -0.60 0.23 -12.12
C ASN A 22 -1.43 1.09 -11.14
N TYR A 23 -2.15 0.46 -10.23
CA TYR A 23 -2.99 1.11 -9.23
C TYR A 23 -3.15 0.21 -8.01
N THR A 24 -3.56 0.81 -6.90
CA THR A 24 -3.79 0.12 -5.63
C THR A 24 -5.26 0.21 -5.28
N ILE A 25 -5.85 -0.91 -4.84
CA ILE A 25 -7.21 -0.91 -4.30
C ILE A 25 -7.18 -0.63 -2.79
N PRO A 26 -8.19 0.06 -2.22
CA PRO A 26 -8.23 0.28 -0.77
C PRO A 26 -8.33 -1.02 0.02
N THR A 27 -9.14 -1.97 -0.46
CA THR A 27 -9.32 -3.28 0.14
C THR A 27 -9.90 -4.27 -0.86
N ASP A 28 -9.50 -5.53 -0.76
CA ASP A 28 -10.04 -6.60 -1.60
C ASP A 28 -11.53 -6.87 -1.27
N GLY A 29 -12.32 -7.19 -2.29
CA GLY A 29 -13.74 -7.57 -2.16
C GLY A 29 -14.76 -6.43 -1.94
N LEU A 30 -14.41 -5.34 -1.26
CA LEU A 30 -15.34 -4.23 -0.98
C LEU A 30 -15.13 -3.01 -1.91
N TYR A 31 -13.88 -2.66 -2.19
CA TYR A 31 -13.53 -1.51 -3.04
C TYR A 31 -12.64 -1.98 -4.21
N PRO A 32 -13.22 -2.62 -5.24
CA PRO A 32 -12.46 -3.25 -6.32
C PRO A 32 -11.91 -2.26 -7.37
N PHE A 33 -11.84 -0.97 -7.03
CA PHE A 33 -11.40 0.10 -7.93
C PHE A 33 -10.41 1.02 -7.23
N GLN A 34 -9.67 1.79 -8.03
CA GLN A 34 -8.84 2.86 -7.54
C GLN A 34 -9.69 4.04 -7.07
N TRP A 35 -9.43 4.50 -5.85
CA TRP A 35 -10.04 5.72 -5.31
C TRP A 35 -8.97 6.81 -5.18
N ASN A 36 -9.33 8.04 -5.55
CA ASN A 36 -8.35 9.13 -5.73
C ASN A 36 -7.63 9.48 -4.42
N TRP A 37 -8.40 9.71 -3.34
CA TRP A 37 -7.83 10.03 -2.03
C TRP A 37 -7.05 8.86 -1.42
N ASP A 38 -7.55 7.62 -1.50
CA ASP A 38 -6.80 6.42 -1.07
C ASP A 38 -5.47 6.28 -1.81
N SER A 39 -5.44 6.60 -3.10
CA SER A 39 -4.22 6.49 -3.93
C SER A 39 -3.11 7.42 -3.44
N ALA A 40 -3.45 8.62 -2.94
CA ALA A 40 -2.45 9.54 -2.40
C ALA A 40 -1.77 8.95 -1.15
N PHE A 41 -2.52 8.29 -0.27
CA PHE A 41 -1.97 7.64 0.92
C PHE A 41 -1.21 6.36 0.58
N ALA A 42 -1.70 5.56 -0.38
CA ALA A 42 -0.98 4.40 -0.88
C ALA A 42 0.38 4.79 -1.49
N ALA A 43 0.41 5.83 -2.33
CA ALA A 43 1.63 6.41 -2.89
C ALA A 43 2.62 6.82 -1.80
N TYR A 44 2.15 7.55 -0.78
CA TYR A 44 2.99 7.94 0.35
C TYR A 44 3.58 6.73 1.11
N GLY A 45 2.81 5.65 1.24
CA GLY A 45 3.27 4.38 1.79
C GLY A 45 4.34 3.69 0.93
N PHE A 46 4.12 3.60 -0.39
CA PHE A 46 5.11 3.07 -1.33
C PHE A 46 6.40 3.88 -1.34
N ALA A 47 6.32 5.22 -1.25
CA ALA A 47 7.50 6.09 -1.25
C ALA A 47 8.50 5.79 -0.12
N GLN A 48 8.10 5.07 0.94
CA GLN A 48 9.00 4.63 2.00
C GLN A 48 9.96 3.51 1.57
N PHE A 49 9.66 2.77 0.48
CA PHE A 49 10.47 1.63 0.05
C PHE A 49 10.56 1.42 -1.47
N ASP A 50 9.75 2.11 -2.28
CA ASP A 50 9.69 2.02 -3.74
C ASP A 50 9.10 3.31 -4.34
N ILE A 51 9.97 4.30 -4.59
CA ILE A 51 9.59 5.61 -5.15
C ILE A 51 9.04 5.49 -6.59
N PRO A 52 9.61 4.68 -7.50
CA PRO A 52 9.03 4.51 -8.84
C PRO A 52 7.61 3.96 -8.86
N ARG A 53 7.24 3.11 -7.88
CA ARG A 53 5.87 2.61 -7.74
C ARG A 53 4.93 3.62 -7.08
N ALA A 54 5.42 4.50 -6.22
CA ALA A 54 4.63 5.49 -5.49
C ALA A 54 3.83 6.40 -6.43
#